data_AF-A0A965KEH0-F1
#
_entry.id   AF-A0A965KEH0-F1
#
_cell.length_a   1.000
_cell.length_b   1.000
_cell.length_c   1.000
_cell.angle_alpha   90.00
_cell.angle_beta   90.00
_cell.angle_gamma   90.00
#
_symmetry.space_group_name_H-M   'P 1'
#
loop_
_entity.id
_entity.type
_entity.pdbx_description
1 polymer ?
#
loop_
_entity_poly.entity_id
_entity_poly.type
_entity_poly.pdbx_seq_one_letter_code
_entity_poly.pdbx_strand_id
1 'polypeptide(L)'
;MPLRRSAQIAIVLGFLALGLWLVGAKRQEASRKLAQVATKPASAIKPRSAAEIMQEPNKPSKYSEVTIRHLLYETHIYLKDDFSRAEVEAFLERHGRTTGNLLAASRLLHDLGFVREAVKADPGSRAAQLDLALRGESATERAGAIDAFRALEPDNALGDYLAAHHAFESGDAGAAAVALVKSLDSPVYANWKAETRAGMEFAYRDAGYEPLAAKYIGQFSAPSAELSRTLDVTDRLIELHDEFIRSADFDAADPTLMLALSVCRRLQDQPPYETLYGISLERRVLQQVDPSLAIGPGGETAAARLDELLAKEKEVKAILGVHIKMGSVDAATQSQFMDKSKAEGELAALKWLREQK
;
A
#
# COMPACT_ATOMS: atom_id res chain seq x y z
N MET A 1 10.11 -32.80 -1.00
CA MET A 1 11.11 -31.70 -1.06
C MET A 1 11.83 -31.50 -2.40
N PRO A 2 12.02 -32.48 -3.33
CA PRO A 2 12.73 -32.20 -4.59
C PRO A 2 11.89 -31.44 -5.63
N LEU A 3 10.57 -31.69 -5.70
CA LEU A 3 9.64 -31.07 -6.67
C LEU A 3 9.56 -29.53 -6.57
N ARG A 4 9.69 -28.98 -5.36
CA ARG A 4 9.61 -27.54 -5.11
C ARG A 4 10.80 -26.79 -5.71
N ARG A 5 11.99 -27.41 -5.71
CA ARG A 5 13.21 -26.84 -6.30
C ARG A 5 13.20 -26.92 -7.83
N SER A 6 12.68 -28.00 -8.40
CA SER A 6 12.55 -28.15 -9.86
C SER A 6 11.61 -27.10 -10.44
N ALA A 7 10.46 -26.86 -9.81
CA ALA A 7 9.50 -25.83 -10.21
C ALA A 7 10.07 -24.41 -10.07
N GLN A 8 10.81 -24.13 -9.01
CA GLN A 8 11.51 -22.85 -8.83
C GLN A 8 12.57 -22.59 -9.90
N ILE A 9 13.29 -23.63 -10.33
CA ILE A 9 14.30 -23.51 -11.40
C ILE A 9 13.64 -23.28 -12.76
N ALA A 10 12.53 -23.97 -13.07
CA ALA A 10 11.77 -23.76 -14.30
C ALA A 10 11.22 -22.32 -14.39
N ILE A 11 10.66 -21.79 -13.29
CA ILE A 11 10.23 -20.39 -13.19
C ILE A 11 11.39 -19.44 -13.51
N VAL A 12 12.51 -19.56 -12.80
CA VAL A 12 13.63 -18.63 -12.99
C VAL A 12 14.17 -18.70 -14.41
N LEU A 13 14.25 -19.90 -15.02
CA LEU A 13 14.71 -20.07 -16.39
C LEU A 13 13.73 -19.51 -17.44
N GLY A 14 12.41 -19.72 -17.28
CA GLY A 14 11.40 -19.14 -18.16
C GLY A 14 11.39 -17.62 -18.13
N PHE A 15 11.51 -17.01 -16.94
CA PHE A 15 11.60 -15.56 -16.79
C PHE A 15 12.92 -14.98 -17.33
N LEU A 16 14.05 -15.71 -17.25
CA LEU A 16 15.33 -15.31 -17.84
C LEU A 16 15.27 -15.27 -19.38
N ALA A 17 14.62 -16.27 -20.00
CA ALA A 17 14.44 -16.31 -21.45
C ALA A 17 13.57 -15.14 -21.95
N LEU A 18 12.52 -14.79 -21.21
CA LEU A 18 11.63 -13.67 -21.55
C LEU A 18 12.24 -12.30 -21.25
N GLY A 19 13.02 -12.17 -20.17
CA GLY A 19 13.75 -10.94 -19.83
C GLY A 19 14.73 -10.53 -20.94
N LEU A 20 15.40 -11.49 -21.57
CA LEU A 20 16.28 -11.23 -22.72
C LEU A 20 15.51 -10.71 -23.95
N TRP A 21 14.24 -11.08 -24.11
CA TRP A 21 13.39 -10.62 -25.21
C TRP A 21 12.80 -9.22 -24.96
N LEU A 22 12.28 -8.95 -23.75
CA LEU A 22 11.66 -7.68 -23.36
C LEU A 22 12.65 -6.50 -23.26
N VAL A 23 13.91 -6.76 -22.85
CA VAL A 23 14.98 -5.75 -22.81
C VAL A 23 15.29 -5.18 -24.20
N GLY A 24 15.10 -5.97 -25.26
CA GLY A 24 15.24 -5.50 -26.65
C GLY A 24 14.17 -4.49 -27.07
N ALA A 25 12.92 -4.66 -26.59
CA ALA A 25 11.78 -3.82 -26.99
C ALA A 25 11.67 -2.52 -26.17
N LYS A 26 11.89 -2.57 -24.83
CA LYS A 26 11.73 -1.40 -23.93
C LYS A 26 12.78 -0.29 -24.12
N ARG A 27 13.98 -0.61 -24.62
CA ARG A 27 15.08 0.36 -24.81
C ARG A 27 14.76 1.43 -25.85
N GLN A 28 13.82 1.15 -26.77
CA GLN A 28 13.41 2.05 -27.85
C GLN A 28 12.27 3.02 -27.45
N GLU A 29 11.50 2.68 -26.41
CA GLU A 29 10.37 3.48 -25.91
C GLU A 29 10.79 4.50 -24.85
N ALA A 30 11.72 4.12 -23.97
CA ALA A 30 12.25 4.99 -22.91
C ALA A 30 13.01 6.21 -23.48
N SER A 31 13.68 6.05 -24.61
CA SER A 31 14.39 7.13 -25.32
C SER A 31 13.44 8.15 -25.98
N ARG A 32 12.17 7.78 -26.25
CA ARG A 32 11.14 8.69 -26.78
C ARG A 32 10.43 9.50 -25.67
N LYS A 33 10.26 8.95 -24.47
CA LYS A 33 9.55 9.62 -23.36
C LYS A 33 10.39 10.68 -22.64
N LEU A 34 11.71 10.50 -22.55
CA LEU A 34 12.63 11.48 -21.93
C LEU A 34 12.77 12.78 -22.74
N ALA A 35 12.49 12.77 -24.04
CA ALA A 35 12.56 13.97 -24.89
C ALA A 35 11.37 14.93 -24.74
N GLN A 36 10.25 14.51 -24.11
CA GLN A 36 9.01 15.30 -24.03
C GLN A 36 8.76 16.00 -22.69
N VAL A 37 9.49 15.67 -21.62
CA VAL A 37 9.24 16.20 -20.26
C VAL A 37 10.09 17.45 -19.93
N ALA A 38 11.03 17.83 -20.80
CA ALA A 38 12.02 18.87 -20.52
C ALA A 38 11.55 20.34 -20.67
N THR A 39 10.26 20.64 -20.83
CA THR A 39 9.82 22.04 -21.04
C THR A 39 8.47 22.39 -20.37
N LYS A 40 8.51 22.85 -19.11
CA LYS A 40 7.59 23.90 -18.59
C LYS A 40 8.03 24.47 -17.23
N PRO A 41 7.97 25.80 -17.02
CA PRO A 41 8.41 26.44 -15.78
C PRO A 41 7.31 26.50 -14.71
N ALA A 42 7.72 26.46 -13.44
CA ALA A 42 6.87 26.55 -12.26
C ALA A 42 6.39 27.99 -12.00
N SER A 43 5.11 28.15 -11.62
CA SER A 43 4.51 29.43 -11.23
C SER A 43 4.79 29.74 -9.76
N ALA A 44 5.32 30.93 -9.49
CA ALA A 44 5.64 31.41 -8.15
C ALA A 44 4.39 31.94 -7.44
N ILE A 45 3.98 31.27 -6.36
CA ILE A 45 3.01 31.80 -5.40
C ILE A 45 3.81 32.37 -4.21
N LYS A 46 3.56 33.63 -3.86
CA LYS A 46 4.24 34.32 -2.74
C LYS A 46 3.79 33.72 -1.39
N PRO A 47 4.72 33.36 -0.49
CA PRO A 47 4.39 32.89 0.85
C PRO A 47 3.95 34.05 1.76
N ARG A 48 2.92 33.83 2.59
CA ARG A 48 2.68 34.64 3.80
C ARG A 48 3.64 34.19 4.90
N SER A 49 4.11 35.12 5.72
CA SER A 49 5.14 34.84 6.73
C SER A 49 4.57 34.08 7.93
N ALA A 50 5.38 33.20 8.53
CA ALA A 50 5.02 32.39 9.70
C ALA A 50 4.51 33.20 10.91
N ALA A 51 4.90 34.48 11.01
CA ALA A 51 4.45 35.38 12.08
C ALA A 51 2.95 35.72 12.01
N GLU A 52 2.32 35.60 10.84
CA GLU A 52 0.90 35.93 10.64
C GLU A 52 -0.02 34.78 11.07
N ILE A 53 0.49 33.54 11.11
CA ILE A 53 -0.27 32.34 11.52
C ILE A 53 -0.25 32.17 13.05
N MET A 54 0.81 32.63 13.72
CA MET A 54 0.98 32.48 15.18
C MET A 54 0.22 33.54 16.01
N GLN A 55 -0.47 34.51 15.40
CA GLN A 55 -1.03 35.69 16.11
C GLN A 55 -2.56 35.88 16.05
N GLU A 56 -3.37 34.92 15.58
CA GLU A 56 -4.84 35.03 15.69
C GLU A 56 -5.43 34.02 16.67
N PRO A 57 -5.37 34.26 17.99
CA PRO A 57 -5.95 33.36 19.00
C PRO A 57 -7.50 33.34 19.04
N ASN A 58 -8.19 33.98 18.08
CA ASN A 58 -9.65 34.18 18.14
C ASN A 58 -10.39 34.03 16.79
N LYS A 59 -9.77 33.51 15.73
CA LYS A 59 -10.56 32.94 14.62
C LYS A 59 -10.83 31.47 14.92
N PRO A 60 -12.08 30.98 14.80
CA PRO A 60 -12.33 29.55 14.85
C PRO A 60 -11.49 28.89 13.77
N SER A 61 -10.76 27.82 14.13
CA SER A 61 -9.99 27.05 13.15
C SER A 61 -10.90 26.67 12.00
N LYS A 62 -10.39 26.77 10.76
CA LYS A 62 -11.07 26.31 9.53
C LYS A 62 -11.65 24.90 9.68
N TYR A 63 -11.08 24.07 10.55
CA TYR A 63 -11.40 22.65 10.70
C TYR A 63 -12.13 22.29 12.01
N SER A 64 -12.50 23.28 12.82
CA SER A 64 -13.13 23.05 14.14
C SER A 64 -14.49 22.34 14.09
N GLU A 65 -15.15 22.36 12.93
CA GLU A 65 -16.43 21.65 12.69
C GLU A 65 -16.25 20.27 12.06
N VAL A 66 -15.02 19.87 11.68
CA VAL A 66 -14.79 18.58 11.00
C VAL A 66 -14.88 17.43 11.99
N THR A 67 -16.00 16.71 11.96
CA THR A 67 -16.25 15.48 12.74
C THR A 67 -16.14 14.21 11.87
N ILE A 68 -16.14 13.03 12.50
CA ILE A 68 -16.20 11.73 11.77
C ILE A 68 -17.39 11.66 10.80
N ARG A 69 -18.52 12.26 11.16
CA ARG A 69 -19.70 12.36 10.27
C ARG A 69 -19.37 13.15 9.00
N HIS A 70 -18.76 14.31 9.13
CA HIS A 70 -18.34 15.14 7.99
C HIS A 70 -17.33 14.40 7.10
N LEU A 71 -16.42 13.63 7.71
CA LEU A 71 -15.41 12.82 6.99
C LEU A 71 -16.05 11.71 6.14
N LEU A 72 -17.03 11.01 6.70
CA LEU A 72 -17.68 9.88 6.07
C LEU A 72 -18.73 10.27 5.02
N TYR A 73 -19.52 11.31 5.28
CA TYR A 73 -20.67 11.64 4.44
C TYR A 73 -20.45 12.83 3.51
N GLU A 74 -19.55 13.76 3.85
CA GLU A 74 -19.51 15.09 3.22
C GLU A 74 -18.22 15.38 2.45
N THR A 75 -17.09 14.82 2.87
CA THR A 75 -15.76 15.13 2.28
C THR A 75 -15.12 13.98 1.51
N HIS A 76 -15.74 12.79 1.48
CA HIS A 76 -15.24 11.61 0.76
C HIS A 76 -13.75 11.32 1.03
N ILE A 77 -13.27 11.42 2.29
CA ILE A 77 -11.94 10.98 2.79
C ILE A 77 -10.69 11.55 2.04
N TYR A 78 -10.85 12.24 0.92
CA TYR A 78 -9.81 13.03 0.28
C TYR A 78 -10.01 14.47 0.73
N LEU A 79 -9.55 14.77 1.94
CA LEU A 79 -9.44 16.13 2.45
C LEU A 79 -8.46 16.89 1.55
N LYS A 80 -8.99 17.37 0.43
CA LYS A 80 -8.32 18.22 -0.52
C LYS A 80 -8.39 19.64 0.02
N ASP A 81 -7.58 19.89 1.03
CA ASP A 81 -7.20 21.19 1.54
C ASP A 81 -5.86 21.01 2.27
N ASP A 82 -4.79 21.05 1.46
CA ASP A 82 -3.42 20.70 1.82
C ASP A 82 -2.95 21.51 3.03
N PHE A 83 -2.33 20.83 3.99
CA PHE A 83 -1.57 21.51 5.04
C PHE A 83 -0.56 22.44 4.38
N SER A 84 -0.49 23.67 4.86
CA SER A 84 0.60 24.56 4.46
C SER A 84 1.91 24.08 5.08
N ARG A 85 3.04 24.39 4.43
CA ARG A 85 4.36 24.11 5.00
C ARG A 85 4.52 24.74 6.40
N ALA A 86 3.96 25.92 6.61
CA ALA A 86 4.04 26.60 7.91
C ALA A 86 3.29 25.84 9.02
N GLU A 87 2.11 25.27 8.73
CA GLU A 87 1.37 24.45 9.70
C GLU A 87 2.13 23.17 10.06
N VAL A 88 2.75 22.52 9.07
CA VAL A 88 3.55 21.31 9.31
C VAL A 88 4.83 21.60 10.08
N GLU A 89 5.55 22.68 9.76
CA GLU A 89 6.74 23.05 10.53
C GLU A 89 6.38 23.45 11.97
N ALA A 90 5.27 24.17 12.18
CA ALA A 90 4.79 24.47 13.54
C ALA A 90 4.43 23.21 14.34
N PHE A 91 3.81 22.22 13.69
CA PHE A 91 3.56 20.90 14.26
C PHE A 91 4.89 20.20 14.65
N LEU A 92 5.88 20.19 13.75
CA LEU A 92 7.19 19.56 13.99
C LEU A 92 7.97 20.27 15.10
N GLU A 93 7.86 21.60 15.22
CA GLU A 93 8.45 22.37 16.32
C GLU A 93 7.81 22.02 17.67
N ARG A 94 6.48 21.85 17.70
CA ARG A 94 5.73 21.56 18.94
C ARG A 94 5.89 20.12 19.43
N HIS A 95 5.85 19.15 18.52
CA HIS A 95 5.85 17.72 18.85
C HIS A 95 7.19 17.03 18.58
N GLY A 96 8.17 17.77 18.06
CA GLY A 96 9.50 17.30 17.74
C GLY A 96 9.61 16.60 16.40
N ARG A 97 10.79 16.68 15.80
CA ARG A 97 11.17 16.00 14.54
C ARG A 97 11.56 14.54 14.77
N THR A 98 10.65 13.76 15.37
CA THR A 98 10.80 12.31 15.49
C THR A 98 10.54 11.63 14.15
N THR A 99 11.03 10.41 13.94
CA THR A 99 10.80 9.63 12.72
C THR A 99 9.31 9.59 12.33
N GLY A 100 8.43 9.21 13.26
CA GLY A 100 6.98 9.14 12.99
C GLY A 100 6.37 10.49 12.59
N ASN A 101 6.81 11.59 13.21
CA ASN A 101 6.32 12.94 12.90
C ASN A 101 6.85 13.44 11.55
N LEU A 102 8.10 13.15 11.21
CA LEU A 102 8.67 13.46 9.89
C LEU A 102 7.99 12.67 8.77
N LEU A 103 7.63 11.41 9.00
CA LEU A 103 6.85 10.63 8.05
C LEU A 103 5.43 11.18 7.88
N ALA A 104 4.78 11.60 8.97
CA ALA A 104 3.50 12.30 8.90
C ALA A 104 3.61 13.60 8.09
N ALA A 105 4.60 14.45 8.39
CA ALA A 105 4.89 15.67 7.65
C ALA A 105 5.10 15.41 6.15
N SER A 106 5.86 14.37 5.81
CA SER A 106 6.07 13.97 4.42
C SER A 106 4.78 13.58 3.70
N ARG A 107 3.87 12.89 4.38
CA ARG A 107 2.59 12.45 3.79
C ARG A 107 1.61 13.60 3.64
N LEU A 108 1.60 14.55 4.58
CA LEU A 108 0.76 15.75 4.53
C LEU A 108 1.19 16.72 3.42
N LEU A 109 2.49 16.87 3.18
CA LEU A 109 3.04 17.80 2.17
C LEU A 109 3.46 17.13 0.87
N HIS A 110 3.37 15.79 0.78
CA HIS A 110 3.96 14.99 -0.30
C HIS A 110 5.47 15.30 -0.54
N ASP A 111 6.19 15.67 0.51
CA ASP A 111 7.59 16.10 0.45
C ASP A 111 8.53 15.03 1.04
N LEU A 112 9.35 14.41 0.19
CA LEU A 112 10.31 13.37 0.60
C LEU A 112 11.52 13.91 1.34
N GLY A 113 11.74 15.22 1.38
CA GLY A 113 12.76 15.85 2.20
C GLY A 113 12.66 15.42 3.66
N PHE A 114 11.44 15.34 4.20
CA PHE A 114 11.22 14.88 5.58
C PHE A 114 11.51 13.38 5.77
N VAL A 115 11.24 12.53 4.78
CA VAL A 115 11.62 11.10 4.86
C VAL A 115 13.13 10.94 4.81
N ARG A 116 13.81 11.69 3.93
CA ARG A 116 15.28 11.68 3.85
C ARG A 116 15.90 12.17 5.15
N GLU A 117 15.32 13.18 5.79
CA GLU A 117 15.71 13.62 7.13
C GLU A 117 15.52 12.49 8.16
N ALA A 118 14.36 11.81 8.15
CA ALA A 118 14.08 10.70 9.04
C ALA A 118 15.08 9.54 8.86
N VAL A 119 15.39 9.15 7.62
CA VAL A 119 16.37 8.09 7.31
C VAL A 119 17.79 8.51 7.72
N LYS A 120 18.15 9.79 7.59
CA LYS A 120 19.46 10.29 8.04
C LYS A 120 19.57 10.23 9.57
N ALA A 121 18.50 10.57 10.29
CA ALA A 121 18.46 10.54 11.74
C ALA A 121 18.40 9.10 12.30
N ASP A 122 17.63 8.23 11.64
CA ASP A 122 17.45 6.83 12.00
C ASP A 122 17.44 5.93 10.75
N PRO A 123 18.62 5.48 10.29
CA PRO A 123 18.73 4.59 9.14
C PRO A 123 18.04 3.23 9.34
N GLY A 124 17.82 2.84 10.60
CA GLY A 124 17.16 1.59 11.00
C GLY A 124 15.63 1.67 10.98
N SER A 125 15.05 2.83 10.66
CA SER A 125 13.61 2.97 10.54
C SER A 125 13.09 2.26 9.29
N ARG A 126 12.53 1.06 9.48
CA ARG A 126 11.79 0.30 8.47
C ARG A 126 10.68 1.11 7.80
N ALA A 127 9.93 1.94 8.52
CA ALA A 127 8.86 2.76 7.94
C ALA A 127 9.41 3.87 7.05
N ALA A 128 10.54 4.48 7.43
CA ALA A 128 11.18 5.50 6.60
C ALA A 128 11.81 4.89 5.33
N GLN A 129 12.46 3.73 5.45
CA GLN A 129 12.95 2.99 4.28
C GLN A 129 11.80 2.55 3.37
N LEU A 130 10.68 2.08 3.93
CA LEU A 130 9.50 1.73 3.15
C LEU A 130 8.93 2.95 2.41
N ASP A 131 8.82 4.11 3.05
CA ASP A 131 8.34 5.33 2.39
C ASP A 131 9.27 5.76 1.23
N LEU A 132 10.59 5.64 1.36
CA LEU A 132 11.53 5.86 0.25
C LEU A 132 11.40 4.81 -0.85
N ALA A 133 11.26 3.53 -0.50
CA ALA A 133 11.01 2.47 -1.48
C ALA A 133 9.73 2.74 -2.27
N LEU A 134 8.71 3.29 -1.60
CA LEU A 134 7.39 3.57 -2.18
C LEU A 134 7.27 4.93 -2.88
N ARG A 135 8.14 5.89 -2.63
CA ARG A 135 7.95 7.25 -3.17
C ARG A 135 9.21 7.86 -3.74
N GLY A 136 10.36 7.23 -3.56
CA GLY A 136 11.66 7.69 -4.03
C GLY A 136 11.62 8.15 -5.49
N GLU A 137 12.23 9.30 -5.73
CA GLU A 137 12.10 10.05 -6.99
C GLU A 137 12.90 9.39 -8.12
N SER A 138 14.00 8.74 -7.77
CA SER A 138 14.85 8.01 -8.71
C SER A 138 14.75 6.50 -8.54
N ALA A 139 14.99 5.76 -9.63
CA ALA A 139 15.08 4.31 -9.59
C ALA A 139 16.14 3.81 -8.60
N THR A 140 17.30 4.49 -8.56
CA THR A 140 18.41 4.15 -7.65
C THR A 140 18.03 4.36 -6.18
N GLU A 141 17.34 5.45 -5.86
CA GLU A 141 16.87 5.72 -4.48
C GLU A 141 15.86 4.66 -4.05
N ARG A 142 14.91 4.30 -4.93
CA ARG A 142 13.95 3.21 -4.66
C ARG A 142 14.66 1.88 -4.47
N ALA A 143 15.59 1.52 -5.34
CA ALA A 143 16.33 0.26 -5.24
C ALA A 143 17.11 0.16 -3.92
N GLY A 144 17.86 1.20 -3.56
CA GLY A 144 18.62 1.22 -2.30
C GLY A 144 17.71 1.15 -1.07
N ALA A 145 16.57 1.83 -1.09
CA ALA A 145 15.59 1.77 -0.02
C ALA A 145 14.88 0.41 0.08
N ILE A 146 14.59 -0.25 -1.05
CA ILE A 146 14.05 -1.62 -1.09
C ILE A 146 15.05 -2.59 -0.46
N ASP A 147 16.33 -2.50 -0.80
CA ASP A 147 17.37 -3.36 -0.24
C ASP A 147 17.55 -3.13 1.26
N ALA A 148 17.59 -1.86 1.70
CA ALA A 148 17.65 -1.51 3.12
C ALA A 148 16.42 -2.05 3.89
N PHE A 149 15.23 -1.88 3.32
CA PHE A 149 14.00 -2.38 3.91
C PHE A 149 13.97 -3.91 4.02
N ARG A 150 14.37 -4.63 2.96
CA ARG A 150 14.48 -6.11 2.97
C ARG A 150 15.53 -6.62 3.94
N ALA A 151 16.59 -5.85 4.19
CA ALA A 151 17.60 -6.19 5.19
C ALA A 151 17.07 -6.02 6.63
N LEU A 152 16.23 -5.00 6.86
CA LEU A 152 15.58 -4.76 8.16
C LEU A 152 14.45 -5.76 8.43
N GLU A 153 13.74 -6.19 7.38
CA GLU A 153 12.52 -6.99 7.46
C GLU A 153 12.60 -8.22 6.53
N PRO A 154 13.55 -9.15 6.76
CA PRO A 154 13.83 -10.26 5.85
C PRO A 154 12.67 -11.25 5.69
N ASP A 155 11.78 -11.33 6.68
CA ASP A 155 10.63 -12.23 6.72
C ASP A 155 9.33 -11.56 6.21
N ASN A 156 9.40 -10.31 5.74
CA ASN A 156 8.26 -9.58 5.20
C ASN A 156 8.21 -9.64 3.67
N ALA A 157 7.18 -10.29 3.15
CA ALA A 157 6.94 -10.46 1.72
C ALA A 157 6.78 -9.13 0.97
N LEU A 158 6.38 -8.05 1.64
CA LEU A 158 6.24 -6.73 1.02
C LEU A 158 7.56 -6.28 0.40
N GLY A 159 8.70 -6.53 1.05
CA GLY A 159 9.99 -6.11 0.52
C GLY A 159 10.34 -6.82 -0.78
N ASP A 160 10.01 -8.11 -0.86
CA ASP A 160 10.20 -8.92 -2.05
C ASP A 160 9.23 -8.53 -3.18
N TYR A 161 7.98 -8.16 -2.85
CA TYR A 161 7.05 -7.62 -3.85
C TYR A 161 7.51 -6.28 -4.41
N LEU A 162 8.05 -5.39 -3.57
CA LEU A 162 8.61 -4.12 -4.04
C LEU A 162 9.84 -4.34 -4.92
N ALA A 163 10.70 -5.29 -4.58
CA ALA A 163 11.82 -5.68 -5.43
C ALA A 163 11.34 -6.25 -6.76
N ALA A 164 10.31 -7.10 -6.75
CA ALA A 164 9.72 -7.65 -7.97
C ALA A 164 9.10 -6.57 -8.85
N HIS A 165 8.33 -5.65 -8.25
CA HIS A 165 7.76 -4.49 -8.93
C HIS A 165 8.84 -3.67 -9.62
N HIS A 166 9.88 -3.30 -8.87
CA HIS A 166 11.00 -2.53 -9.39
C HIS A 166 11.72 -3.23 -10.55
N ALA A 167 11.94 -4.54 -10.43
CA ALA A 167 12.55 -5.35 -11.49
C ALA A 167 11.66 -5.44 -12.74
N PHE A 168 10.34 -5.57 -12.58
CA PHE A 168 9.41 -5.49 -13.73
C PHE A 168 9.42 -4.11 -14.40
N GLU A 169 9.50 -3.02 -13.63
CA GLU A 169 9.63 -1.66 -14.17
C GLU A 169 10.89 -1.54 -15.05
N SER A 170 12.02 -2.08 -14.59
CA SER A 170 13.29 -2.09 -15.33
C SER A 170 13.36 -3.12 -16.47
N GLY A 171 12.36 -4.00 -16.59
CA GLY A 171 12.32 -5.07 -17.60
C GLY A 171 13.17 -6.30 -17.25
N ASP A 172 13.62 -6.42 -16.01
CA ASP A 172 14.36 -7.57 -15.51
C ASP A 172 13.40 -8.61 -14.91
N ALA A 173 12.74 -9.36 -15.79
CA ALA A 173 11.82 -10.42 -15.39
C ALA A 173 12.51 -11.50 -14.53
N GLY A 174 13.80 -11.79 -14.79
CA GLY A 174 14.58 -12.75 -14.02
C GLY A 174 14.74 -12.33 -12.55
N ALA A 175 15.14 -11.08 -12.31
CA ALA A 175 15.24 -10.53 -10.96
C ALA A 175 13.87 -10.48 -10.26
N ALA A 176 12.81 -10.17 -11.00
CA ALA A 176 11.44 -10.18 -10.46
C ALA A 176 11.04 -11.58 -9.99
N ALA A 177 11.30 -12.61 -10.80
CA ALA A 177 11.03 -14.01 -10.44
C ALA A 177 11.79 -14.43 -9.17
N VAL A 178 13.07 -14.08 -9.07
CA VAL A 178 13.89 -14.39 -7.88
C VAL A 178 13.29 -13.77 -6.63
N ALA A 179 12.87 -12.50 -6.69
CA ALA A 179 12.25 -11.82 -5.56
C ALA A 179 10.90 -12.47 -5.20
N LEU A 180 10.05 -12.76 -6.17
CA LEU A 180 8.76 -13.41 -5.97
C LEU A 180 8.87 -14.81 -5.37
N VAL A 181 9.81 -15.63 -5.84
CA VAL A 181 10.08 -16.94 -5.27
C VAL A 181 10.51 -16.82 -3.82
N LYS A 182 11.37 -15.85 -3.49
CA LYS A 182 11.77 -15.59 -2.09
C LYS A 182 10.57 -15.22 -1.21
N SER A 183 9.62 -14.44 -1.73
CA SER A 183 8.41 -14.04 -0.99
C SER A 183 7.52 -15.22 -0.56
N LEU A 184 7.68 -16.41 -1.15
CA LEU A 184 6.96 -17.62 -0.75
C LEU A 184 7.43 -18.15 0.60
N ASP A 185 8.67 -17.84 0.99
CA ASP A 185 9.24 -18.22 2.28
C ASP A 185 8.99 -17.17 3.37
N SER A 186 8.48 -15.99 2.99
CA SER A 186 8.21 -14.86 3.89
C SER A 186 6.81 -14.96 4.52
N PRO A 187 6.67 -15.18 5.83
CA PRO A 187 5.38 -15.40 6.48
C PRO A 187 4.56 -14.12 6.73
N VAL A 188 5.18 -12.94 6.66
CA VAL A 188 4.55 -11.66 7.06
C VAL A 188 4.26 -10.77 5.86
N TYR A 189 3.16 -10.03 5.92
CA TYR A 189 2.91 -8.84 5.10
C TYR A 189 2.50 -7.70 6.04
N ALA A 190 3.41 -6.72 6.22
CA ALA A 190 3.19 -5.56 7.08
C ALA A 190 3.62 -4.27 6.37
N ASN A 191 2.91 -3.16 6.63
CA ASN A 191 3.08 -1.86 5.96
C ASN A 191 3.34 -0.67 6.92
N TRP A 192 3.58 -0.95 8.21
CA TRP A 192 3.93 0.00 9.30
C TRP A 192 3.20 1.34 9.33
N LYS A 193 1.97 1.39 8.81
CA LYS A 193 1.12 2.57 8.91
C LYS A 193 0.92 3.03 10.35
N ALA A 194 1.01 2.11 11.31
CA ALA A 194 0.95 2.42 12.74
C ALA A 194 1.98 3.46 13.18
N GLU A 195 3.17 3.51 12.57
CA GLU A 195 4.26 4.40 12.97
C GLU A 195 3.98 5.88 12.65
N THR A 196 3.07 6.17 11.72
CA THR A 196 2.69 7.56 11.37
C THR A 196 1.42 8.03 12.06
N ARG A 197 0.61 7.13 12.66
CA ARG A 197 -0.74 7.48 13.15
C ARG A 197 -0.72 8.60 14.19
N ALA A 198 0.19 8.52 15.16
CA ALA A 198 0.31 9.54 16.21
C ALA A 198 0.72 10.90 15.64
N GLY A 199 1.69 10.92 14.73
CA GLY A 199 2.12 12.16 14.06
C GLY A 199 1.01 12.79 13.23
N MET A 200 0.25 11.98 12.49
CA MET A 200 -0.93 12.46 11.75
C MET A 200 -1.99 13.02 12.70
N GLU A 201 -2.32 12.30 13.79
CA GLU A 201 -3.27 12.76 14.81
C GLU A 201 -2.84 14.12 15.38
N PHE A 202 -1.58 14.28 15.78
CA PHE A 202 -1.06 15.55 16.29
C PHE A 202 -1.17 16.68 15.27
N ALA A 203 -0.81 16.44 14.01
CA ALA A 203 -0.91 17.44 12.96
C ALA A 203 -2.37 17.89 12.72
N TYR A 204 -3.32 16.95 12.63
CA TYR A 204 -4.74 17.30 12.49
C TYR A 204 -5.29 18.04 13.72
N ARG A 205 -4.89 17.64 14.93
CA ARG A 205 -5.27 18.35 16.16
C ARG A 205 -4.72 19.77 16.20
N ASP A 206 -3.47 19.98 15.79
CA ASP A 206 -2.84 21.30 15.72
C ASP A 206 -3.47 22.18 14.64
N ALA A 207 -3.94 21.59 13.54
CA ALA A 207 -4.77 22.27 12.55
C ALA A 207 -6.18 22.60 13.08
N GLY A 208 -6.59 22.04 14.22
CA GLY A 208 -7.86 22.35 14.90
C GLY A 208 -9.02 21.42 14.56
N TYR A 209 -8.74 20.22 14.05
CA TYR A 209 -9.76 19.17 13.92
C TYR A 209 -10.23 18.70 15.31
N GLU A 210 -11.48 18.25 15.40
CA GLU A 210 -12.00 17.61 16.60
C GLU A 210 -11.15 16.35 16.95
N PRO A 211 -10.85 16.08 18.24
CA PRO A 211 -9.94 15.00 18.63
C PRO A 211 -10.27 13.61 18.06
N LEU A 212 -11.53 13.16 18.07
CA LEU A 212 -11.90 11.88 17.48
C LEU A 212 -11.78 11.88 15.96
N ALA A 213 -12.13 12.99 15.30
CA ALA A 213 -11.90 13.16 13.87
C ALA A 213 -10.41 13.09 13.51
N ALA A 214 -9.54 13.77 14.24
CA ALA A 214 -8.09 13.73 14.03
C ALA A 214 -7.53 12.30 14.19
N LYS A 215 -7.96 11.59 15.25
CA LYS A 215 -7.60 10.18 15.48
C LYS A 215 -8.10 9.28 14.35
N TYR A 216 -9.33 9.51 13.89
CA TYR A 216 -9.95 8.76 12.80
C TYR A 216 -9.19 8.95 11.47
N ILE A 217 -8.91 10.20 11.09
CA ILE A 217 -8.14 10.49 9.87
C ILE A 217 -6.75 9.88 9.97
N GLY A 218 -6.04 10.09 11.08
CA GLY A 218 -4.70 9.53 11.27
C GLY A 218 -4.63 8.00 11.15
N GLN A 219 -5.75 7.31 11.39
CA GLN A 219 -5.85 5.86 11.23
C GLN A 219 -6.27 5.43 9.81
N PHE A 220 -7.20 6.13 9.16
CA PHE A 220 -7.87 5.66 7.93
C PHE A 220 -7.53 6.43 6.64
N SER A 221 -6.85 7.59 6.71
CA SER A 221 -6.66 8.46 5.55
C SER A 221 -5.44 8.17 4.69
N ALA A 222 -4.55 7.25 5.09
CA ALA A 222 -3.34 6.98 4.33
C ALA A 222 -3.62 6.06 3.13
N PRO A 223 -3.56 6.57 1.87
CA PRO A 223 -3.60 5.70 0.71
C PRO A 223 -2.43 4.71 0.76
N SER A 224 -2.76 3.46 0.44
CA SER A 224 -1.84 2.34 0.48
C SER A 224 -1.01 2.30 -0.82
N ALA A 225 0.04 3.13 -0.93
CA ALA A 225 0.92 3.12 -2.11
C ALA A 225 1.58 1.75 -2.32
N GLU A 226 1.75 0.99 -1.26
CA GLU A 226 2.18 -0.41 -1.26
C GLU A 226 1.14 -1.35 -1.88
N LEU A 227 -0.15 -1.08 -1.67
CA LEU A 227 -1.21 -1.87 -2.30
C LEU A 227 -1.11 -1.73 -3.81
N SER A 228 -1.05 -0.50 -4.35
CA SER A 228 -0.92 -0.28 -5.80
C SER A 228 0.24 -1.07 -6.41
N ARG A 229 1.42 -1.06 -5.78
CA ARG A 229 2.57 -1.83 -6.27
C ARG A 229 2.38 -3.34 -6.18
N THR A 230 1.71 -3.81 -5.12
CA THR A 230 1.38 -5.24 -4.97
C THR A 230 0.37 -5.67 -6.03
N LEU A 231 -0.60 -4.81 -6.38
CA LEU A 231 -1.55 -5.06 -7.47
C LEU A 231 -0.82 -5.11 -8.83
N ASP A 232 0.07 -4.15 -9.11
CA ASP A 232 0.87 -4.13 -10.34
C ASP A 232 1.70 -5.41 -10.52
N VAL A 233 2.29 -5.95 -9.44
CA VAL A 233 3.02 -7.24 -9.46
C VAL A 233 2.10 -8.38 -9.87
N THR A 234 0.87 -8.39 -9.39
CA THR A 234 -0.12 -9.42 -9.74
C THR A 234 -0.52 -9.30 -11.21
N ASP A 235 -0.80 -8.09 -11.69
CA ASP A 235 -1.15 -7.86 -13.10
C ASP A 235 0.01 -8.30 -14.02
N ARG A 236 1.27 -8.05 -13.64
CA ARG A 236 2.45 -8.55 -14.37
C ARG A 236 2.53 -10.07 -14.40
N LEU A 237 2.20 -10.75 -13.29
CA LEU A 237 2.18 -12.21 -13.26
C LEU A 237 1.09 -12.79 -14.17
N ILE A 238 -0.07 -12.15 -14.26
CA ILE A 238 -1.14 -12.55 -15.18
C ILE A 238 -0.70 -12.39 -16.64
N GLU A 239 -0.13 -11.23 -16.99
CA GLU A 239 0.39 -10.99 -18.36
C GLU A 239 1.42 -12.05 -18.77
N LEU A 240 2.30 -12.45 -17.85
CA LEU A 240 3.33 -13.46 -18.08
C LEU A 240 2.75 -14.86 -18.22
N HIS A 241 1.78 -15.22 -17.38
CA HIS A 241 1.05 -16.47 -17.52
C HIS A 241 0.44 -16.59 -18.91
N ASP A 242 -0.26 -15.54 -19.38
CA ASP A 242 -0.88 -15.52 -20.70
C ASP A 242 0.13 -15.60 -21.84
N GLU A 243 1.33 -15.06 -21.64
CA GLU A 243 2.43 -15.21 -22.58
C GLU A 243 2.95 -16.64 -22.66
N PHE A 244 3.15 -17.29 -21.51
CA PHE A 244 3.57 -18.69 -21.46
C PHE A 244 2.53 -19.64 -22.07
N ILE A 245 1.23 -19.38 -21.85
CA ILE A 245 0.16 -20.12 -22.52
C ILE A 245 0.24 -19.92 -24.05
N ARG A 246 0.43 -18.68 -24.53
CA ARG A 246 0.54 -18.39 -25.97
C ARG A 246 1.76 -19.03 -26.63
N SER A 247 2.88 -19.15 -25.91
CA SER A 247 4.09 -19.81 -26.39
C SER A 247 4.10 -21.33 -26.16
N ALA A 248 3.04 -21.89 -25.57
CA ALA A 248 2.95 -23.28 -25.14
C ALA A 248 4.04 -23.72 -24.14
N ASP A 249 4.57 -22.77 -23.36
CA ASP A 249 5.50 -23.01 -22.25
C ASP A 249 4.73 -23.28 -20.95
N PHE A 250 4.03 -24.42 -20.92
CA PHE A 250 3.20 -24.80 -19.77
C PHE A 250 4.01 -25.05 -18.49
N ASP A 251 5.29 -25.42 -18.63
CA ASP A 251 6.22 -25.59 -17.50
C ASP A 251 6.46 -24.28 -16.73
N ALA A 252 6.37 -23.14 -17.42
CA ALA A 252 6.44 -21.80 -16.82
C ALA A 252 5.07 -21.20 -16.49
N ALA A 253 4.00 -21.59 -17.19
CA ALA A 253 2.65 -21.08 -16.97
C ALA A 253 2.11 -21.45 -15.58
N ASP A 254 2.08 -22.74 -15.22
CA ASP A 254 1.46 -23.22 -13.98
C ASP A 254 2.11 -22.60 -12.73
N PRO A 255 3.44 -22.55 -12.60
CA PRO A 255 4.05 -21.94 -11.41
C PRO A 255 3.87 -20.42 -11.35
N THR A 256 3.75 -19.74 -12.50
CA THR A 256 3.46 -18.29 -12.57
C THR A 256 2.04 -18.00 -12.05
N LEU A 257 1.07 -18.83 -12.44
CA LEU A 257 -0.29 -18.80 -11.90
C LEU A 257 -0.28 -18.98 -10.37
N MET A 258 0.46 -19.97 -9.87
CA MET A 258 0.54 -20.23 -8.43
C MET A 258 1.20 -19.08 -7.66
N LEU A 259 2.18 -18.39 -8.24
CA LEU A 259 2.75 -17.16 -7.67
C LEU A 259 1.69 -16.07 -7.61
N ALA A 260 0.92 -15.83 -8.67
CA ALA A 260 -0.15 -14.82 -8.68
C ALA A 260 -1.19 -15.11 -7.57
N LEU A 261 -1.65 -16.35 -7.47
CA LEU A 261 -2.58 -16.78 -6.43
C LEU A 261 -2.02 -16.56 -5.02
N SER A 262 -0.72 -16.81 -4.80
CA SER A 262 -0.09 -16.59 -3.50
C SER A 262 -0.10 -15.12 -3.08
N VAL A 263 0.13 -14.18 -4.01
CA VAL A 263 0.05 -12.74 -3.75
C VAL A 263 -1.38 -12.34 -3.40
N CYS A 264 -2.35 -12.78 -4.21
CA CYS A 264 -3.77 -12.49 -3.99
C CYS A 264 -4.26 -12.99 -2.63
N ARG A 265 -3.90 -14.23 -2.25
CA ARG A 265 -4.31 -14.82 -0.97
C ARG A 265 -3.71 -14.08 0.22
N ARG A 266 -2.45 -13.64 0.12
CA ARG A 266 -1.81 -12.84 1.17
C ARG A 266 -2.50 -11.49 1.40
N LEU A 267 -3.02 -10.85 0.35
CA LEU A 267 -3.86 -9.65 0.48
C LEU A 267 -5.18 -9.92 1.19
N GLN A 268 -5.68 -11.16 1.19
CA GLN A 268 -6.92 -11.52 1.89
C GLN A 268 -6.76 -11.75 3.39
N ASP A 269 -5.53 -11.74 3.90
CA ASP A 269 -5.21 -11.76 5.33
C ASP A 269 -5.01 -10.34 5.89
N GLN A 270 -5.15 -9.31 5.05
CA GLN A 270 -5.01 -7.90 5.40
C GLN A 270 -6.35 -7.30 5.85
N PRO A 271 -6.39 -6.04 6.32
CA PRO A 271 -7.65 -5.38 6.66
C PRO A 271 -8.72 -5.47 5.55
N PRO A 272 -10.00 -5.26 5.90
CA PRO A 272 -11.11 -5.65 5.02
C PRO A 272 -11.09 -4.99 3.63
N TYR A 273 -10.53 -3.79 3.49
CA TYR A 273 -10.39 -3.12 2.20
C TYR A 273 -9.40 -3.83 1.28
N GLU A 274 -8.17 -4.09 1.73
CA GLU A 274 -7.17 -4.90 1.01
C GLU A 274 -7.68 -6.32 0.71
N THR A 275 -8.47 -6.90 1.63
CA THR A 275 -9.11 -8.21 1.40
C THR A 275 -10.00 -8.21 0.17
N LEU A 276 -10.79 -7.16 -0.07
CA LEU A 276 -11.63 -7.08 -1.27
C LEU A 276 -10.81 -7.04 -2.55
N TYR A 277 -9.65 -6.36 -2.56
CA TYR A 277 -8.74 -6.37 -3.70
C TYR A 277 -8.15 -7.75 -3.93
N GLY A 278 -7.67 -8.41 -2.87
CA GLY A 278 -7.16 -9.78 -2.94
C GLY A 278 -8.19 -10.77 -3.49
N ILE A 279 -9.46 -10.65 -3.09
CA ILE A 279 -10.56 -11.45 -3.63
C ILE A 279 -10.81 -11.14 -5.10
N SER A 280 -10.91 -9.85 -5.47
CA SER A 280 -11.17 -9.42 -6.84
C SER A 280 -10.09 -9.91 -7.81
N LEU A 281 -8.82 -9.81 -7.41
CA LEU A 281 -7.69 -10.32 -8.19
C LEU A 281 -7.68 -11.84 -8.26
N GLU A 282 -7.85 -12.57 -7.16
CA GLU A 282 -7.88 -14.04 -7.19
C GLU A 282 -9.01 -14.53 -8.11
N ARG A 283 -10.19 -13.90 -8.06
CA ARG A 283 -11.29 -14.22 -8.97
C ARG A 283 -10.92 -13.97 -10.44
N ARG A 284 -10.28 -12.83 -10.76
CA ARG A 284 -9.83 -12.51 -12.12
C ARG A 284 -8.87 -13.58 -12.64
N VAL A 285 -7.90 -14.01 -11.82
CA VAL A 285 -6.93 -15.05 -12.15
C VAL A 285 -7.64 -16.38 -12.42
N LEU A 286 -8.52 -16.80 -11.51
CA LEU A 286 -9.19 -18.10 -11.59
C LEU A 286 -10.23 -18.19 -12.71
N GLN A 287 -10.78 -17.07 -13.17
CA GLN A 287 -11.71 -17.02 -14.29
C GLN A 287 -11.05 -17.29 -15.66
N GLN A 288 -9.71 -17.26 -15.72
CA GLN A 288 -8.96 -17.45 -16.96
C GLN A 288 -8.48 -18.90 -17.16
N VAL A 289 -8.66 -19.76 -16.17
CA VAL A 289 -8.18 -21.16 -16.18
C VAL A 289 -9.33 -22.16 -16.28
N ASP A 290 -9.02 -23.42 -16.59
CA ASP A 290 -10.01 -24.49 -16.57
C ASP A 290 -10.67 -24.58 -15.19
N PRO A 291 -12.02 -24.59 -15.08
CA PRO A 291 -12.72 -24.67 -13.80
C PRO A 291 -12.35 -25.91 -12.96
N SER A 292 -11.89 -26.98 -13.60
CA SER A 292 -11.42 -28.23 -12.96
C SER A 292 -9.94 -28.22 -12.59
N LEU A 293 -9.18 -27.18 -12.97
CA LEU A 293 -7.77 -27.04 -12.63
C LEU A 293 -7.61 -27.04 -11.10
N ALA A 294 -6.70 -27.88 -10.60
CA ALA A 294 -6.33 -27.90 -9.20
C ALA A 294 -5.40 -26.73 -8.87
N ILE A 295 -5.76 -25.89 -7.91
CA ILE A 295 -5.09 -24.62 -7.59
C ILE A 295 -4.51 -24.56 -6.16
N GLY A 296 -4.42 -25.71 -5.50
CA GLY A 296 -3.98 -25.79 -4.12
C GLY A 296 -3.69 -27.21 -3.64
N PRO A 297 -2.99 -27.34 -2.49
CA PRO A 297 -2.80 -28.62 -1.82
C PRO A 297 -4.17 -29.24 -1.49
N GLY A 298 -4.35 -30.54 -1.75
CA GLY A 298 -5.60 -31.24 -1.46
C GLY A 298 -6.63 -31.25 -2.61
N GLY A 299 -6.28 -30.71 -3.78
CA GLY A 299 -7.11 -30.84 -4.99
C GLY A 299 -8.28 -29.85 -5.07
N GLU A 300 -8.23 -28.74 -4.32
CA GLU A 300 -9.17 -27.62 -4.49
C GLU A 300 -9.15 -27.16 -5.96
N THR A 301 -10.33 -27.10 -6.58
CA THR A 301 -10.48 -26.68 -7.98
C THR A 301 -10.72 -25.18 -8.10
N ALA A 302 -10.37 -24.61 -9.26
CA ALA A 302 -10.66 -23.21 -9.57
C ALA A 302 -12.14 -22.84 -9.38
N ALA A 303 -13.06 -23.73 -9.79
CA ALA A 303 -14.50 -23.53 -9.60
C ALA A 303 -14.90 -23.46 -8.12
N ALA A 304 -14.46 -24.43 -7.31
CA ALA A 304 -14.78 -24.47 -5.88
C ALA A 304 -14.27 -23.21 -5.17
N ARG A 305 -13.05 -22.78 -5.50
CA ARG A 305 -12.46 -21.56 -4.95
C ARG A 305 -13.21 -20.30 -5.35
N LEU A 306 -13.67 -20.20 -6.60
CA LEU A 306 -14.47 -19.06 -7.05
C LEU A 306 -15.78 -18.93 -6.24
N ASP A 307 -16.43 -20.04 -5.91
CA ASP A 307 -17.64 -20.05 -5.07
C ASP A 307 -17.34 -19.59 -3.64
N GLU A 308 -16.23 -20.05 -3.04
CA GLU A 308 -15.78 -19.58 -1.73
C GLU A 308 -15.51 -18.07 -1.73
N LEU A 309 -14.84 -17.57 -2.76
CA LEU A 309 -14.51 -16.15 -2.91
C LEU A 309 -15.75 -15.28 -3.03
N LEU A 310 -16.79 -15.75 -3.74
CA LEU A 310 -18.09 -15.06 -3.82
C LEU A 310 -18.76 -14.95 -2.44
N ALA A 311 -18.76 -16.02 -1.66
CA ALA A 311 -19.30 -16.01 -0.31
C ALA A 311 -18.50 -15.06 0.61
N LYS A 312 -17.18 -15.14 0.58
CA LYS A 312 -16.27 -14.28 1.35
C LYS A 312 -16.42 -12.80 0.98
N GLU A 313 -16.51 -12.49 -0.31
CA GLU A 313 -16.71 -11.11 -0.78
C GLU A 313 -18.00 -10.50 -0.20
N LYS A 314 -19.09 -11.27 -0.19
CA LYS A 314 -20.37 -10.83 0.37
C LYS A 314 -20.24 -10.54 1.86
N GLU A 315 -19.55 -11.40 2.62
CA GLU A 315 -19.31 -11.18 4.05
C GLU A 315 -18.48 -9.91 4.28
N VAL A 316 -17.36 -9.76 3.58
CA VAL A 316 -16.44 -8.62 3.75
C VAL A 316 -17.12 -7.31 3.37
N LYS A 317 -17.89 -7.27 2.26
CA LYS A 317 -18.69 -6.10 1.88
C LYS A 317 -19.73 -5.73 2.93
N ALA A 318 -20.42 -6.73 3.50
CA ALA A 318 -21.39 -6.49 4.55
C ALA A 318 -20.73 -5.90 5.82
N ILE A 319 -19.54 -6.36 6.18
CA ILE A 319 -18.76 -5.84 7.30
C ILE A 319 -18.25 -4.42 7.02
N LEU A 320 -17.69 -4.16 5.85
CA LEU A 320 -17.23 -2.82 5.46
C LEU A 320 -18.38 -1.81 5.43
N GLY A 321 -19.58 -2.23 5.02
CA GLY A 321 -20.78 -1.40 5.08
C GLY A 321 -21.13 -0.92 6.48
N VAL A 322 -20.68 -1.61 7.55
CA VAL A 322 -20.87 -1.19 8.94
C VAL A 322 -20.05 0.05 9.27
N HIS A 323 -18.92 0.29 8.59
CA HIS A 323 -18.02 1.41 8.87
C HIS A 323 -18.75 2.76 8.79
N ILE A 324 -19.77 2.87 7.92
CA ILE A 324 -20.56 4.09 7.78
C ILE A 324 -21.32 4.47 9.06
N LYS A 325 -21.64 3.49 9.94
CA LYS A 325 -22.29 3.74 11.24
C LYS A 325 -21.45 4.67 12.14
N MET A 326 -20.13 4.72 11.93
CA MET A 326 -19.25 5.62 12.69
C MET A 326 -19.67 7.09 12.56
N GLY A 327 -20.34 7.49 11.47
CA GLY A 327 -20.82 8.86 11.32
C GLY A 327 -22.13 9.17 12.06
N SER A 328 -22.82 8.16 12.62
CA SER A 328 -24.12 8.32 13.29
C SER A 328 -24.16 7.88 14.75
N VAL A 329 -23.24 7.01 15.19
CA VAL A 329 -23.13 6.60 16.60
C VAL A 329 -22.55 7.72 17.46
N ASP A 330 -22.78 7.66 18.77
CA ASP A 330 -22.29 8.66 19.72
C ASP A 330 -20.76 8.62 19.89
N ALA A 331 -20.20 9.70 20.45
CA ALA A 331 -18.76 9.88 20.61
C ALA A 331 -18.09 8.80 21.50
N ALA A 332 -18.80 8.26 22.50
CA ALA A 332 -18.23 7.20 23.34
C ALA A 332 -18.12 5.89 22.55
N THR A 333 -19.13 5.56 21.75
CA THR A 333 -19.10 4.41 20.83
C THR A 333 -18.02 4.59 19.76
N GLN A 334 -17.87 5.79 19.19
CA GLN A 334 -16.78 6.10 18.24
C GLN A 334 -15.40 5.89 18.88
N SER A 335 -15.19 6.38 20.11
CA SER A 335 -13.93 6.23 20.82
C SER A 335 -13.59 4.75 21.08
N GLN A 336 -14.57 3.96 21.56
CA GLN A 336 -14.42 2.53 21.79
C GLN A 336 -14.08 1.77 20.50
N PHE A 337 -14.71 2.12 19.37
CA PHE A 337 -14.34 1.55 18.08
C PHE A 337 -12.86 1.77 17.75
N MET A 338 -12.37 3.00 17.92
CA MET A 338 -10.97 3.33 17.62
C MET A 338 -9.99 2.55 18.50
N ASP A 339 -10.30 2.39 19.79
CA ASP A 339 -9.47 1.63 20.72
C ASP A 339 -9.48 0.12 20.39
N LYS A 340 -10.65 -0.43 20.07
CA LYS A 340 -10.80 -1.83 19.66
C LYS A 340 -10.06 -2.12 18.35
N SER A 341 -10.14 -1.20 17.39
CA SER A 341 -9.43 -1.32 16.11
C SER A 341 -7.92 -1.31 16.30
N LYS A 342 -7.42 -0.51 17.24
CA LYS A 342 -5.99 -0.49 17.61
C LYS A 342 -5.56 -1.78 18.32
N ALA A 343 -6.39 -2.34 19.19
CA ALA A 343 -6.03 -3.50 20.02
C ALA A 343 -6.22 -4.85 19.31
N GLU A 344 -7.29 -4.99 18.53
CA GLU A 344 -7.75 -6.26 17.97
C GLU A 344 -7.80 -6.27 16.43
N GLY A 345 -7.52 -5.13 15.80
CA GLY A 345 -7.60 -4.97 14.35
C GLY A 345 -8.98 -4.52 13.85
N GLU A 346 -8.98 -3.98 12.64
CA GLU A 346 -10.15 -3.32 12.04
C GLU A 346 -11.35 -4.28 11.85
N LEU A 347 -11.09 -5.52 11.43
CA LEU A 347 -12.14 -6.51 11.22
C LEU A 347 -12.90 -6.83 12.53
N ALA A 348 -12.18 -7.01 13.63
CA ALA A 348 -12.77 -7.27 14.94
C ALA A 348 -13.57 -6.05 15.45
N ALA A 349 -13.05 -4.84 15.22
CA ALA A 349 -13.75 -3.61 15.57
C ALA A 349 -15.05 -3.40 14.75
N LEU A 350 -15.04 -3.70 13.45
CA LEU A 350 -16.23 -3.60 12.60
C LEU A 350 -17.29 -4.64 12.97
N LYS A 351 -16.88 -5.88 13.29
CA LYS A 351 -17.78 -6.93 13.79
C LYS A 351 -18.47 -6.49 15.09
N TRP A 352 -17.72 -5.91 16.02
CA TRP A 352 -18.26 -5.34 17.26
C TRP A 352 -19.19 -4.15 17.01
N LEU A 353 -18.82 -3.22 16.12
CA LEU A 353 -19.65 -2.05 15.77
C LEU A 353 -21.00 -2.45 15.17
N ARG A 354 -21.04 -3.58 14.46
CA ARG A 354 -22.28 -4.13 13.89
C ARG A 354 -23.30 -4.45 14.97
N GLU A 355 -22.83 -4.93 16.11
CA GLU A 355 -23.63 -5.35 17.27
C GLU A 355 -24.07 -4.16 18.14
N GLN A 356 -23.45 -2.99 17.97
CA GLN A 356 -23.86 -1.77 18.64
C GLN A 356 -25.17 -1.23 18.04
N LYS A 357 -26.06 -0.80 18.93
CA LYS A 357 -27.42 -0.34 18.61
C LYS A 357 -27.44 1.09 18.09
#